data_AF-A0A6B0Y7N1-F1
#
_entry.id   AF-A0A6B0Y7N1-F1
#
_cell.length_a   1.000
_cell.length_b   1.000
_cell.length_c   1.000
_cell.angle_alpha   90.00
_cell.angle_beta   90.00
_cell.angle_gamma   90.00
#
_symmetry.space_group_name_H-M   'P 1'
#
loop_
_entity.id
_entity.type
_entity.pdbx_description
1 polymer ?
#
loop_
_entity_poly.entity_id
_entity_poly.type
_entity_poly.pdbx_seq_one_letter_code
_entity_poly.pdbx_strand_id
1 'polypeptide(L)'
;MHFSAAHFTIFSANRRENLHGHNFFVEARAEGPINSNGLCFDYTLLKARLRALCDVLDETLLIAARSPHLEIQEEHDEVVVAFADETLRFQHRDVKLLPIRNVTVEELAHWFTDTLTRDDCFGSLSVESLTVRVSSGPGQWAETTWQSNANVHATGLRDPL
;
A
#
# COMPACT_ATOMS: atom_id res chain seq x y z
N MET A 1 -7.36 0.14 10.17
CA MET A 1 -6.03 -0.03 10.80
C MET A 1 -5.27 1.26 10.66
N HIS A 2 -4.15 1.43 11.33
CA HIS A 2 -3.32 2.61 11.21
C HIS A 2 -1.85 2.26 11.41
N PHE A 3 -0.98 3.16 10.96
CA PHE A 3 0.45 3.19 11.28
C PHE A 3 0.91 4.66 11.26
N SER A 4 1.92 4.99 12.03
CA SER A 4 2.49 6.34 12.14
C SER A 4 3.84 6.33 11.46
N ALA A 5 4.02 7.13 10.42
CA ALA A 5 5.27 7.12 9.67
C ALA A 5 5.67 8.52 9.18
N ALA A 6 6.97 8.72 9.04
CA ALA A 6 7.55 9.89 8.41
C ALA A 6 7.72 9.67 6.90
N HIS A 7 7.62 10.74 6.11
CA HIS A 7 7.90 10.72 4.67
C HIS A 7 8.11 12.13 4.11
N PHE A 8 8.35 12.21 2.80
CA PHE A 8 8.21 13.42 2.00
C PHE A 8 7.74 13.05 0.60
N THR A 9 6.86 13.86 0.01
CA THR A 9 6.44 13.69 -1.39
C THR A 9 7.43 14.35 -2.34
N ILE A 10 7.76 13.69 -3.45
CA ILE A 10 8.60 14.27 -4.51
C ILE A 10 7.71 14.78 -5.65
N PHE A 11 7.86 16.04 -6.05
CA PHE A 11 7.07 16.66 -7.14
C PHE A 11 7.84 16.73 -8.47
N SER A 12 9.17 16.83 -8.40
CA SER A 12 10.07 16.88 -9.56
C SER A 12 11.50 16.52 -9.15
N ALA A 13 12.43 16.52 -10.12
CA ALA A 13 13.86 16.29 -9.88
C ALA A 13 14.53 17.28 -8.92
N ASN A 14 13.88 18.41 -8.59
CA ASN A 14 14.44 19.47 -7.76
C ASN A 14 13.42 20.07 -6.78
N ARG A 15 12.24 19.45 -6.63
CA ARG A 15 11.23 19.89 -5.67
C ARG A 15 10.61 18.68 -4.96
N ARG A 16 10.72 18.69 -3.63
CA ARG A 16 10.03 17.77 -2.71
C ARG A 16 9.39 18.56 -1.57
N GLU A 17 8.51 17.92 -0.82
CA GLU A 17 8.07 18.42 0.48
C GLU A 17 9.20 18.33 1.51
N ASN A 18 9.08 19.10 2.59
CA ASN A 18 9.92 18.86 3.76
C ASN A 18 9.59 17.50 4.39
N LEU A 19 10.56 16.93 5.11
CA LEU A 19 10.34 15.74 5.92
C LEU A 19 9.30 16.04 7.00
N HIS A 20 8.26 15.23 7.07
CA HIS A 20 7.19 15.31 8.07
C HIS A 20 6.60 13.91 8.28
N GLY A 21 5.47 13.79 8.98
CA GLY A 21 4.82 12.50 9.17
C GLY A 21 3.31 12.59 9.35
N HIS A 22 2.67 11.43 9.29
CA HIS A 22 1.23 11.27 9.45
C HIS A 22 0.91 10.03 10.29
N ASN A 23 -0.27 10.07 10.91
CA ASN A 23 -0.97 8.87 11.32
C ASN A 23 -1.78 8.39 10.11
N PHE A 24 -1.21 7.45 9.36
CA PHE A 24 -1.88 6.89 8.20
C PHE A 24 -3.00 5.95 8.64
N PHE A 25 -4.15 6.03 7.97
CA PHE A 25 -5.27 5.11 8.16
C PHE A 25 -5.40 4.20 6.95
N VAL A 26 -5.60 2.91 7.19
CA VAL A 26 -5.76 1.90 6.15
C VAL A 26 -7.06 1.12 6.37
N GLU A 27 -7.87 1.04 5.32
CA GLU A 27 -9.10 0.25 5.32
C GLU A 27 -9.13 -0.69 4.12
N ALA A 28 -9.63 -1.90 4.35
CA ALA A 28 -9.85 -2.89 3.30
C ALA A 28 -11.32 -3.27 3.26
N ARG A 29 -11.90 -3.24 2.06
CA ARG A 29 -13.23 -3.76 1.74
C ARG A 29 -13.04 -4.93 0.79
N ALA A 30 -13.56 -6.09 1.15
CA ALA A 30 -13.51 -7.28 0.32
C ALA A 30 -14.93 -7.78 0.04
N GLU A 31 -15.16 -8.23 -1.18
CA GLU A 31 -16.45 -8.70 -1.68
C GLU A 31 -16.28 -10.10 -2.28
N GLY A 32 -17.33 -10.92 -2.17
CA GLY A 32 -17.36 -12.29 -2.66
C GLY A 32 -18.70 -12.98 -2.35
N PRO A 33 -18.92 -14.19 -2.86
CA PRO A 33 -20.16 -14.92 -2.66
C PRO A 33 -20.30 -15.44 -1.23
N ILE A 34 -21.53 -15.51 -0.73
CA ILE A 34 -21.82 -16.18 0.54
C ILE A 34 -21.83 -17.70 0.29
N ASN A 35 -20.95 -18.43 0.99
CA ASN A 35 -20.88 -19.88 0.87
C ASN A 35 -22.03 -20.57 1.63
N SER A 36 -22.17 -21.88 1.47
CA SER A 36 -23.22 -22.69 2.10
C SER A 36 -23.21 -22.65 3.64
N ASN A 37 -22.07 -22.31 4.25
CA ASN A 37 -21.94 -22.13 5.70
C ASN A 37 -22.35 -20.73 6.18
N GLY A 38 -22.86 -19.86 5.28
CA GLY A 38 -23.30 -18.50 5.60
C GLY A 38 -22.17 -17.46 5.71
N LEU A 39 -20.92 -17.84 5.41
CA LEU A 39 -19.77 -16.94 5.43
C LEU A 39 -19.27 -16.67 4.01
N CYS A 40 -18.79 -15.45 3.75
CA CYS A 40 -18.15 -15.09 2.48
C CYS A 40 -16.73 -15.68 2.40
N PHE A 41 -15.88 -15.37 3.38
CA PHE A 41 -14.55 -15.96 3.58
C PHE A 41 -14.11 -15.74 5.03
N ASP A 42 -13.00 -16.36 5.45
CA ASP A 42 -12.39 -16.08 6.75
C ASP A 42 -11.67 -14.73 6.72
N TYR A 43 -12.37 -13.67 7.13
CA TYR A 43 -11.82 -12.32 7.17
C TYR A 43 -10.67 -12.14 8.17
N THR A 44 -10.47 -13.08 9.11
CA THR A 44 -9.40 -12.98 10.10
C THR A 44 -8.02 -13.08 9.45
N LEU A 45 -7.90 -13.85 8.36
CA LEU A 45 -6.67 -13.98 7.57
C LEU A 45 -6.32 -12.64 6.90
N LEU A 46 -7.27 -12.04 6.18
CA LEU A 46 -7.08 -10.72 5.55
C LEU A 46 -6.73 -9.65 6.60
N LYS A 47 -7.44 -9.66 7.74
CA LYS A 47 -7.19 -8.75 8.86
C LYS A 47 -5.79 -8.94 9.45
N ALA A 48 -5.32 -10.18 9.63
CA ALA A 48 -4.00 -10.46 10.16
C ALA A 48 -2.90 -9.97 9.21
N ARG A 49 -3.06 -10.18 7.90
CA ARG A 49 -2.11 -9.70 6.88
C ARG A 49 -2.06 -8.18 6.79
N LEU A 50 -3.21 -7.52 6.72
CA LEU A 50 -3.26 -6.06 6.70
C LEU A 50 -2.61 -5.45 7.95
N ARG A 51 -2.78 -6.07 9.12
CA ARG A 51 -2.15 -5.64 10.36
C ARG A 51 -0.64 -5.78 10.30
N ALA A 52 -0.15 -6.95 9.91
CA ALA A 52 1.29 -7.18 9.78
C ALA A 52 1.97 -6.19 8.83
N LEU A 53 1.29 -5.80 7.74
CA LEU A 53 1.80 -4.76 6.84
C LEU A 53 1.85 -3.39 7.54
N CYS A 54 0.81 -3.00 8.30
CA CYS A 54 0.84 -1.75 9.07
C CYS A 54 1.97 -1.76 10.11
N ASP A 55 2.13 -2.86 10.86
CA ASP A 55 3.16 -3.00 11.90
C ASP A 55 4.58 -2.90 11.32
N VAL A 56 4.79 -3.33 10.07
CA VAL A 56 6.08 -3.18 9.36
C VAL A 56 6.38 -1.73 8.97
N LEU A 57 5.36 -0.88 8.80
CA LEU A 57 5.53 0.53 8.44
C LEU A 57 5.52 1.46 9.65
N ASP A 58 4.97 1.01 10.77
CA ASP A 58 4.81 1.82 11.98
C ASP A 58 6.15 2.26 12.55
N GLU A 59 6.21 3.52 13.00
CA GLU A 59 7.39 4.16 13.59
C GLU A 59 8.62 4.20 12.67
N THR A 60 8.44 4.22 11.35
CA THR A 60 9.53 4.31 10.37
C THR A 60 9.47 5.56 9.48
N LEU A 61 10.60 5.86 8.83
CA LEU A 61 10.67 6.77 7.68
C LEU A 61 10.48 5.97 6.39
N LEU A 62 9.41 6.24 5.66
CA LEU A 62 9.16 5.64 4.36
C LEU A 62 9.97 6.36 3.27
N ILE A 63 10.72 5.59 2.48
CA ILE A 63 11.46 6.08 1.33
C ILE A 63 11.06 5.30 0.08
N ALA A 64 10.78 6.02 -1.01
CA ALA A 64 10.38 5.44 -2.29
C ALA A 64 11.59 4.89 -3.07
N ALA A 65 11.86 3.60 -2.91
CA ALA A 65 13.03 2.92 -3.48
C ALA A 65 13.07 2.90 -5.01
N ARG A 66 11.94 3.15 -5.69
CA ARG A 66 11.84 3.22 -7.15
C ARG A 66 11.68 4.64 -7.67
N SER A 67 11.89 5.65 -6.82
CA SER A 67 11.83 7.04 -7.27
C SER A 67 12.91 7.31 -8.32
N PRO A 68 12.59 7.91 -9.48
CA PRO A 68 13.59 8.31 -10.47
C PRO A 68 14.40 9.54 -10.03
N HIS A 69 14.11 10.11 -8.87
CA HIS A 69 14.73 11.33 -8.36
C HIS A 69 15.56 11.11 -7.09
N LEU A 70 15.60 9.87 -6.59
CA LEU A 70 16.41 9.52 -5.43
C LEU A 70 17.56 8.62 -5.86
N GLU A 71 18.75 8.92 -5.34
CA GLU A 71 19.84 7.96 -5.28
C GLU A 71 19.93 7.45 -3.84
N ILE A 72 19.84 6.14 -3.66
CA ILE A 72 19.78 5.50 -2.34
C ILE A 72 20.96 4.57 -2.21
N GLN A 73 21.72 4.72 -1.12
CA GLN A 73 22.84 3.86 -0.76
C GLN A 73 22.59 3.30 0.64
N GLU A 74 22.62 1.98 0.78
CA GLU A 74 22.64 1.30 2.07
C GLU A 74 24.10 1.02 2.44
N GLU A 75 24.61 1.71 3.46
CA GLU A 75 25.99 1.60 3.94
C GLU A 75 26.00 1.05 5.37
N HIS A 76 26.51 -0.16 5.61
CA HIS A 76 26.58 -0.80 6.94
C HIS A 76 25.31 -0.67 7.81
N ASP A 77 25.18 0.41 8.59
CA ASP A 77 24.06 0.70 9.51
C ASP A 77 23.30 2.00 9.15
N GLU A 78 23.61 2.60 8.00
CA GLU A 78 23.02 3.84 7.51
C GLU A 78 22.31 3.64 6.16
N VAL A 79 21.28 4.46 5.95
CA VAL A 79 20.67 4.70 4.63
C VAL A 79 20.95 6.15 4.27
N VAL A 80 21.66 6.33 3.16
CA VAL A 80 21.97 7.65 2.58
C VAL A 80 21.04 7.87 1.39
N VAL A 81 20.25 8.95 1.44
CA VAL A 81 19.31 9.34 0.40
C VAL A 81 19.74 10.68 -0.18
N ALA A 82 20.17 10.70 -1.43
CA ALA A 82 20.47 11.91 -2.16
C ALA A 82 19.28 12.35 -3.03
N PHE A 83 18.97 13.64 -3.00
CA PHE A 83 17.94 14.29 -3.81
C PHE A 83 18.44 15.65 -4.24
N ALA A 84 18.61 15.87 -5.55
CA ALA A 84 19.23 17.09 -6.09
C ALA A 84 20.56 17.42 -5.39
N ASP A 85 20.67 18.55 -4.69
CA ASP A 85 21.83 19.01 -3.93
C ASP A 85 21.76 18.68 -2.43
N GLU A 86 20.72 17.97 -1.99
CA GLU A 86 20.51 17.57 -0.61
C GLU A 86 20.96 16.12 -0.36
N THR A 87 21.46 15.86 0.86
CA THR A 87 21.75 14.52 1.35
C THR A 87 21.11 14.33 2.71
N LEU A 88 20.31 13.28 2.84
CA LEU A 88 19.69 12.85 4.09
C LEU A 88 20.35 11.54 4.54
N ARG A 89 20.61 11.39 5.85
CA ARG A 89 21.22 10.20 6.45
C ARG A 89 20.39 9.72 7.62
N PHE A 90 20.09 8.43 7.65
CA PHE A 90 19.28 7.80 8.69
C PHE A 90 19.88 6.45 9.07
N GLN A 91 19.53 5.94 10.25
CA GLN A 91 19.89 4.57 10.64
C GLN A 91 19.03 3.57 9.87
N HIS A 92 19.59 2.40 9.53
CA HIS A 92 18.89 1.36 8.78
C HIS A 92 17.57 0.95 9.45
N ARG A 93 17.60 0.77 10.77
CA ARG A 93 16.42 0.40 11.57
C ARG A 93 15.26 1.40 11.52
N ASP A 94 15.54 2.66 11.20
CA ASP A 94 14.54 3.73 11.21
C ASP A 94 13.94 3.96 9.81
N VAL A 95 14.44 3.28 8.77
CA VAL A 95 14.01 3.48 7.37
C VAL A 95 13.32 2.25 6.82
N LYS A 96 12.18 2.48 6.15
CA LYS A 96 11.54 1.49 5.29
C LYS A 96 11.64 1.89 3.82
N LEU A 97 12.48 1.16 3.07
CA LEU A 97 12.51 1.23 1.61
C LEU A 97 11.28 0.51 1.03
N LEU A 98 10.38 1.26 0.42
CA LEU A 98 9.19 0.71 -0.23
C LEU A 98 9.40 0.62 -1.74
N PRO A 99 8.95 -0.47 -2.40
CA PRO A 99 9.10 -0.67 -3.85
C PRO A 99 8.09 0.18 -4.66
N ILE A 100 8.01 1.46 -4.34
CA ILE A 100 7.11 2.47 -4.89
C ILE A 100 7.94 3.64 -5.44
N ARG A 101 7.37 4.43 -6.35
CA ARG A 101 8.02 5.56 -7.02
C ARG A 101 7.90 6.86 -6.21
N ASN A 102 6.89 6.97 -5.36
CA ASN A 102 6.68 8.10 -4.47
C ASN A 102 5.89 7.67 -3.22
N VAL A 103 6.12 8.32 -2.08
CA VAL A 103 5.34 8.05 -0.86
C VAL A 103 4.12 8.95 -0.85
N THR A 104 3.07 8.54 -1.55
CA THR A 104 1.76 9.19 -1.55
C THR A 104 0.67 8.22 -1.13
N VAL A 105 -0.50 8.72 -0.74
CA VAL A 105 -1.63 7.85 -0.35
C VAL A 105 -2.10 6.96 -1.51
N GLU A 106 -1.98 7.41 -2.75
CA GLU A 106 -2.31 6.64 -3.96
C GLU A 106 -1.36 5.46 -4.16
N GLU A 107 -0.04 5.69 -4.12
CA GLU A 107 0.93 4.62 -4.28
C GLU A 107 0.93 3.65 -3.09
N LEU A 108 0.68 4.15 -1.88
CA LEU A 108 0.50 3.30 -0.71
C LEU A 108 -0.75 2.41 -0.84
N ALA A 109 -1.90 2.96 -1.27
CA ALA A 109 -3.11 2.17 -1.50
C ALA A 109 -2.87 1.07 -2.53
N HIS A 110 -2.19 1.39 -3.63
CA HIS A 110 -1.80 0.40 -4.62
C HIS A 110 -0.85 -0.65 -4.04
N TRP A 111 0.19 -0.24 -3.29
CA TRP A 111 1.16 -1.15 -2.69
C TRP A 111 0.50 -2.12 -1.69
N PHE A 112 -0.42 -1.64 -0.84
CA PHE A 112 -1.17 -2.52 0.06
C PHE A 112 -2.02 -3.53 -0.71
N THR A 113 -2.80 -3.08 -1.70
CA THR A 113 -3.64 -3.97 -2.52
C THR A 113 -2.81 -5.03 -3.24
N ASP A 114 -1.72 -4.61 -3.89
CA ASP A 114 -0.81 -5.48 -4.63
C ASP A 114 -0.09 -6.49 -3.72
N THR A 115 0.34 -6.05 -2.54
CA THR A 115 1.01 -6.92 -1.56
C THR A 115 0.04 -7.95 -0.98
N LEU A 116 -1.18 -7.56 -0.62
CA LEU A 116 -2.19 -8.46 -0.09
C LEU A 116 -2.64 -9.50 -1.12
N THR A 117 -2.86 -9.09 -2.37
CA THR A 117 -3.40 -9.97 -3.43
C THR A 117 -2.38 -10.98 -3.95
N ARG A 118 -1.08 -10.73 -3.73
CA ARG A 118 0.01 -11.67 -4.03
C ARG A 118 0.37 -12.60 -2.88
N ASP A 119 -0.21 -12.41 -1.69
CA ASP A 119 0.01 -13.33 -0.56
C ASP A 119 -0.65 -14.68 -0.88
N ASP A 120 0.08 -15.78 -0.68
CA ASP A 120 -0.40 -17.14 -0.95
C ASP A 120 -1.73 -17.44 -0.23
N CYS A 121 -1.93 -16.87 0.97
CA CYS A 121 -3.18 -17.08 1.72
C CYS A 121 -4.37 -16.36 1.06
N PHE A 122 -4.15 -15.28 0.33
CA PHE A 122 -5.20 -14.52 -0.32
C PHE A 122 -5.87 -15.32 -1.44
N GLY A 123 -5.09 -16.09 -2.21
CA GLY A 123 -5.63 -16.98 -3.24
C GLY A 123 -6.53 -18.09 -2.70
N SER A 124 -6.47 -18.38 -1.40
CA SER A 124 -7.39 -19.33 -0.74
C SER A 124 -8.73 -18.73 -0.32
N LEU A 125 -8.85 -17.40 -0.35
CA LEU A 125 -10.08 -16.70 0.00
C LEU A 125 -11.00 -16.59 -1.23
N SER A 126 -12.29 -16.82 -1.04
CA SER A 126 -13.33 -16.57 -2.05
C SER A 126 -13.62 -15.07 -2.21
N VAL A 127 -12.59 -14.27 -2.51
CA VAL A 127 -12.69 -12.82 -2.71
C VAL A 127 -12.69 -12.52 -4.21
N GLU A 128 -13.74 -11.86 -4.68
CA GLU A 128 -13.91 -11.44 -6.07
C GLU A 128 -13.39 -10.01 -6.32
N SER A 129 -13.40 -9.18 -5.28
CA SER A 129 -12.92 -7.80 -5.32
C SER A 129 -12.33 -7.40 -3.97
N LEU A 130 -11.19 -6.69 -4.00
CA LEU A 130 -10.55 -6.09 -2.83
C LEU A 130 -10.25 -4.62 -3.12
N THR A 131 -10.87 -3.72 -2.37
CA THR A 131 -10.51 -2.30 -2.34
C THR A 131 -9.74 -2.01 -1.08
N VAL A 132 -8.52 -1.51 -1.22
CA VAL A 132 -7.77 -0.92 -0.09
C VAL A 132 -7.73 0.59 -0.28
N ARG A 133 -8.05 1.32 0.79
CA ARG A 133 -7.91 2.77 0.83
C ARG A 133 -6.97 3.21 1.94
N VAL A 134 -6.19 4.25 1.65
CA VAL A 134 -5.19 4.83 2.55
C VAL A 134 -5.47 6.31 2.70
N SER A 135 -5.26 6.84 3.91
CA SER A 135 -5.42 8.24 4.24
C SER A 135 -4.27 8.75 5.09
N SER A 136 -3.83 9.97 4.83
CA SER A 136 -2.84 10.71 5.64
C SER A 136 -3.51 11.68 6.64
N GLY A 137 -4.84 11.78 6.65
CA GLY A 137 -5.58 12.69 7.51
C GLY A 137 -7.08 12.78 7.17
N PRO A 138 -7.91 13.35 8.07
CA PRO A 138 -9.36 13.39 7.90
C PRO A 138 -9.79 13.95 6.53
N GLY A 139 -10.55 13.14 5.77
CA GLY A 139 -11.11 13.54 4.48
C GLY A 139 -10.17 13.40 3.27
N GLN A 140 -8.93 12.98 3.46
CA GLN A 140 -7.95 12.78 2.37
C GLN A 140 -7.69 11.28 2.19
N TRP A 141 -8.37 10.67 1.22
CA TRP A 141 -8.27 9.24 0.94
C TRP A 141 -7.88 9.02 -0.52
N ALA A 142 -7.07 7.99 -0.75
CA ALA A 142 -6.92 7.36 -2.05
C ALA A 142 -7.21 5.87 -1.91
N GLU A 143 -7.64 5.23 -3.00
CA GLU A 143 -7.99 3.82 -3.00
C GLU A 143 -7.51 3.10 -4.25
N THR A 144 -7.30 1.80 -4.13
CA THR A 144 -6.99 0.91 -5.25
C THR A 144 -7.81 -0.35 -5.12
N THR A 145 -8.47 -0.73 -6.21
CA THR A 145 -9.30 -1.92 -6.29
C THR A 145 -8.64 -2.97 -7.16
N TRP A 146 -8.46 -4.15 -6.60
CA TRP A 146 -8.17 -5.38 -7.32
C TRP A 146 -9.48 -6.12 -7.60
N GLN A 147 -9.59 -6.73 -8.78
CA GLN A 147 -10.70 -7.60 -9.14
C GLN A 147 -10.16 -8.93 -9.64
N SER A 148 -10.82 -10.02 -9.27
CA SER A 148 -10.54 -11.33 -9.83
C SER A 148 -10.89 -11.35 -11.31
N ASN A 149 -10.04 -11.97 -12.14
CA ASN A 149 -10.27 -12.08 -13.59
C ASN A 149 -11.46 -13.00 -13.95
N ALA A 150 -12.18 -13.55 -12.97
CA ALA A 150 -13.30 -14.48 -13.17
C ALA A 150 -14.54 -13.83 -13.82
N ASN A 151 -14.62 -12.49 -13.90
CA ASN A 151 -15.81 -11.76 -14.39
C ASN A 151 -15.67 -11.07 -15.75
N VAL A 152 -14.60 -11.29 -16.52
CA VAL A 152 -14.49 -10.69 -17.88
C VAL A 152 -15.36 -11.41 -18.94
N HIS A 153 -16.02 -12.52 -18.60
CA HIS A 153 -16.86 -13.30 -19.54
C HIS A 153 -18.38 -13.28 -19.26
N ALA A 154 -18.88 -12.52 -18.28
CA ALA A 154 -20.31 -12.52 -17.92
C ALA A 154 -21.13 -11.35 -18.49
N THR A 155 -20.60 -10.57 -19.44
CA THR A 155 -21.38 -9.60 -20.24
C THR A 155 -21.54 -10.09 -21.68
N GLY A 156 -22.09 -11.29 -21.84
CA GLY A 156 -22.63 -11.79 -23.11
C GLY A 156 -24.16 -11.73 -23.05
N LEU A 157 -24.73 -10.74 -23.73
CA LEU A 157 -26.10 -10.65 -24.27
C LEU A 157 -27.16 -11.55 -23.61
N ARG A 158 -28.06 -10.94 -22.84
CA ARG A 158 -29.45 -11.43 -22.73
C ARG A 158 -30.25 -10.78 -23.85
N ASP A 159 -30.51 -11.52 -24.90
CA ASP A 159 -31.58 -11.19 -25.85
C ASP A 159 -32.94 -11.35 -25.14
N PRO A 160 -33.89 -10.42 -25.32
CA PRO A 160 -35.24 -10.57 -24.81
C PRO A 160 -36.06 -11.53 -25.69
N LEU A 161 -36.85 -12.38 -25.03
CA LEU A 161 -38.08 -12.95 -25.60
C LEU A 161 -39.25 -12.01 -25.30
#